data_AF-A0A1D8MJQ2-F1
#
_entry.id   AF-A0A1D8MJQ2-F1
#
_cell.length_a   1.000
_cell.length_b   1.000
_cell.length_c   1.000
_cell.angle_alpha   90.00
_cell.angle_beta   90.00
_cell.angle_gamma   90.00
#
_symmetry.space_group_name_H-M   'P 1'
#
loop_
_entity.id
_entity.type
_entity.pdbx_description
1 polymer ?
#
loop_
_entity_poly.entity_id
_entity_poly.type
_entity_poly.pdbx_seq_one_letter_code
_entity_poly.pdbx_strand_id
1 'polypeptide(L)'
;MSELLKELDKDPRSRGTVAEKVKLYNDCNRKVAILCNHKRTVGAAHEQQMQKLGDRIKGLRYQKWRTKMMILDIDPSQKKKKGAKFFEMDSDIDDEWIKEHQQFLVEELRTKITKKFEKENEKLKANKEKVMPEKQLKERLADVKELEAKFKKENKTKKVEAEGKGPSVEKFMAAIEKLDDRVRTLELQAEDRDGNKEVALGTSKINYIDPRLTVVFSKKFDVPIEKFFSKTLRDK
;
A
#
# COMPACT_ATOMS: atom_id res chain seq x y z
N MET A 1 27.95 -2.17 -20.00
CA MET A 1 26.83 -1.38 -19.45
C MET A 1 26.03 -0.60 -20.52
N SER A 2 26.59 -0.27 -21.71
CA SER A 2 25.78 0.31 -22.81
C SER A 2 24.79 -0.70 -23.42
N GLU A 3 25.10 -2.00 -23.38
CA GLU A 3 24.18 -3.07 -23.79
C GLU A 3 22.98 -3.22 -22.84
N LEU A 4 23.19 -3.08 -21.52
CA LEU A 4 22.11 -3.10 -20.53
C LEU A 4 21.03 -2.05 -20.84
N LEU A 5 21.42 -0.82 -21.22
CA LEU A 5 20.46 0.23 -21.62
C LEU A 5 19.73 -0.07 -22.95
N LYS A 6 20.34 -0.84 -23.86
CA LYS A 6 19.71 -1.25 -25.12
C LYS A 6 18.68 -2.35 -24.91
N GLU A 7 18.89 -3.22 -23.94
CA GLU A 7 17.94 -4.28 -23.60
C GLU A 7 16.76 -3.78 -22.76
N LEU A 8 16.94 -2.67 -22.02
CA LEU A 8 15.89 -2.08 -21.20
C LEU A 8 14.65 -1.66 -22.01
N ASP A 9 14.80 -1.23 -23.26
CA ASP A 9 13.65 -0.86 -24.12
C ASP A 9 12.75 -2.05 -24.50
N LYS A 10 13.28 -3.27 -24.41
CA LYS A 10 12.55 -4.51 -24.70
C LYS A 10 11.75 -4.99 -23.50
N ASP A 11 12.09 -4.55 -22.29
CA ASP A 11 11.37 -4.93 -21.08
C ASP A 11 10.03 -4.19 -21.03
N PRO A 12 8.87 -4.87 -20.93
CA PRO A 12 7.56 -4.21 -20.86
C PRO A 12 7.46 -3.15 -19.75
N ARG A 13 8.21 -3.34 -18.64
CA ARG A 13 8.24 -2.41 -17.51
C ARG A 13 8.83 -1.05 -17.86
N SER A 14 9.62 -0.97 -18.93
CA SER A 14 10.16 0.30 -19.44
C SER A 14 9.07 1.27 -19.93
N ARG A 15 7.89 0.73 -20.30
CA ARG A 15 6.70 1.48 -20.70
C ARG A 15 5.63 1.52 -19.61
N GLY A 16 5.92 0.92 -18.46
CA GLY A 16 5.01 0.84 -17.33
C GLY A 16 4.97 2.11 -16.48
N THR A 17 4.37 1.96 -15.31
CA THR A 17 4.33 2.95 -14.25
C THR A 17 5.73 3.32 -13.75
N VAL A 18 5.83 4.47 -13.09
CA VAL A 18 7.07 4.89 -12.43
C VAL A 18 7.58 3.80 -11.46
N ALA A 19 6.68 3.12 -10.75
CA ALA A 19 7.05 2.03 -9.83
C ALA A 19 7.71 0.85 -10.56
N GLU A 20 7.16 0.43 -11.71
CA GLU A 20 7.71 -0.66 -12.53
C GLU A 20 9.08 -0.29 -13.11
N LYS A 21 9.23 0.95 -13.60
CA LYS A 21 10.51 1.47 -14.11
C LYS A 21 11.57 1.55 -13.00
N VAL A 22 11.19 1.94 -11.78
CA VAL A 22 12.10 1.94 -10.63
C VAL A 22 12.53 0.51 -10.27
N LYS A 23 11.59 -0.45 -10.24
CA LYS A 23 11.92 -1.86 -10.01
C LYS A 23 12.88 -2.38 -11.10
N LEU A 24 12.63 -2.06 -12.37
CA LEU A 24 13.51 -2.44 -13.48
C LEU A 24 14.93 -1.91 -13.30
N TYR A 25 15.08 -0.66 -12.86
CA TYR A 25 16.37 -0.08 -12.51
C TYR A 25 17.03 -0.83 -11.34
N ASN A 26 16.27 -1.12 -10.28
CA ASN A 26 16.79 -1.84 -9.11
C ASN A 26 17.23 -3.26 -9.45
N ASP A 27 16.49 -3.97 -10.31
CA ASP A 27 16.88 -5.30 -10.80
C ASP A 27 18.20 -5.25 -11.57
N CYS A 28 18.39 -4.21 -12.39
CA CYS A 28 19.64 -3.99 -13.11
C CYS A 28 20.80 -3.65 -12.17
N ASN A 29 20.57 -2.78 -11.17
CA ASN A 29 21.55 -2.49 -10.13
C ASN A 29 21.89 -3.74 -9.30
N ARG A 30 20.90 -4.59 -9.01
CA ARG A 30 21.09 -5.86 -8.29
C ARG A 30 22.00 -6.79 -9.08
N LYS A 31 21.82 -6.91 -10.39
CA LYS A 31 22.73 -7.69 -11.25
C LYS A 31 24.17 -7.18 -11.16
N VAL A 32 24.38 -5.87 -11.23
CA VAL A 32 25.71 -5.26 -11.05
C VAL A 32 26.27 -5.56 -9.67
N ALA A 33 25.47 -5.41 -8.61
CA ALA A 33 25.90 -5.70 -7.24
C ALA A 33 26.28 -7.18 -7.03
N ILE A 34 25.56 -8.11 -7.65
CA ILE A 34 25.90 -9.54 -7.64
C ILE A 34 27.23 -9.78 -8.36
N LEU A 35 27.43 -9.18 -9.54
CA LEU A 35 28.69 -9.28 -10.29
C LEU A 35 29.88 -8.69 -9.51
N CYS A 36 29.66 -7.62 -8.74
CA CYS A 36 30.65 -7.02 -7.86
C CYS A 36 30.76 -7.73 -6.49
N ASN A 37 30.04 -8.83 -6.26
CA ASN A 37 30.02 -9.58 -5.00
C ASN A 37 29.66 -8.73 -3.76
N HIS A 38 28.81 -7.72 -3.91
CA HIS A 38 28.31 -6.90 -2.80
C HIS A 38 27.18 -7.62 -2.05
N LYS A 39 27.54 -8.66 -1.30
CA LYS A 39 26.61 -9.39 -0.45
C LYS A 39 26.33 -8.62 0.84
N ARG A 40 25.15 -8.81 1.41
CA ARG A 40 24.81 -8.44 2.78
C ARG A 40 24.05 -9.56 3.46
N THR A 41 24.18 -9.64 4.77
CA THR A 41 23.32 -10.53 5.57
C THR A 41 21.90 -9.99 5.61
N VAL A 42 20.91 -10.88 5.60
CA VAL A 42 19.51 -10.52 5.79
C VAL A 42 19.35 -9.89 7.18
N GLY A 43 18.79 -8.69 7.23
CA GLY A 43 18.58 -8.00 8.51
C GLY A 43 17.55 -8.71 9.39
N ALA A 44 17.77 -8.73 10.70
CA ALA A 44 16.88 -9.42 11.65
C ALA A 44 15.41 -8.94 11.59
N ALA A 45 15.18 -7.68 11.22
CA ALA A 45 13.83 -7.11 11.08
C ALA A 45 13.20 -7.34 9.69
N HIS A 46 13.89 -8.03 8.76
CA HIS A 46 13.41 -8.18 7.39
C HIS A 46 12.10 -8.95 7.32
N GLU A 47 12.01 -10.07 8.02
CA GLU A 47 10.80 -10.90 8.07
C GLU A 47 9.60 -10.11 8.62
N GLN A 48 9.78 -9.40 9.74
CA GLN A 48 8.73 -8.56 10.31
C GLN A 48 8.30 -7.42 9.36
N GLN A 49 9.23 -6.85 8.59
CA GLN A 49 8.91 -5.84 7.59
C GLN A 49 8.11 -6.42 6.43
N MET A 50 8.45 -7.63 5.97
CA MET A 50 7.73 -8.33 4.92
C MET A 50 6.33 -8.75 5.37
N GLN A 51 6.20 -9.24 6.61
CA GLN A 51 4.90 -9.55 7.20
C GLN A 51 3.99 -8.32 7.24
N LYS A 52 4.48 -7.19 7.78
CA LYS A 52 3.71 -5.93 7.80
C LYS A 52 3.29 -5.45 6.42
N LEU A 53 4.14 -5.65 5.41
CA LEU A 53 3.82 -5.30 4.03
C LEU A 53 2.76 -6.23 3.44
N GLY A 54 2.88 -7.53 3.72
CA GLY A 54 1.87 -8.54 3.38
C GLY A 54 0.51 -8.24 4.01
N ASP A 55 0.46 -7.94 5.31
CA ASP A 55 -0.77 -7.59 6.03
C ASP A 55 -1.42 -6.33 5.43
N ARG A 56 -0.61 -5.35 5.02
CA ARG A 56 -1.11 -4.15 4.34
C ARG A 56 -1.69 -4.45 2.96
N ILE A 57 -1.06 -5.34 2.19
CA ILE A 57 -1.57 -5.80 0.89
C ILE A 57 -2.90 -6.55 1.10
N LYS A 58 -2.96 -7.48 2.05
CA LYS A 58 -4.19 -8.21 2.41
C LYS A 58 -5.31 -7.26 2.84
N GLY A 59 -5.02 -6.27 3.67
CA GLY A 59 -5.97 -5.22 4.06
C GLY A 59 -6.57 -4.46 2.87
N LEU A 60 -5.75 -4.11 1.88
CA LEU A 60 -6.23 -3.45 0.66
C LEU A 60 -7.04 -4.38 -0.24
N ARG A 61 -6.65 -5.65 -0.36
CA ARG A 61 -7.42 -6.68 -1.08
C ARG A 61 -8.78 -6.91 -0.43
N TYR A 62 -8.83 -6.97 0.90
CA TYR A 62 -10.08 -7.02 1.66
C TYR A 62 -10.95 -5.78 1.41
N GLN A 63 -10.38 -4.58 1.45
CA GLN A 63 -11.11 -3.34 1.16
C GLN A 63 -11.66 -3.32 -0.27
N LYS A 64 -10.87 -3.79 -1.25
CA LYS A 64 -11.29 -3.95 -2.64
C LYS A 64 -12.45 -4.92 -2.75
N TRP A 65 -12.36 -6.08 -2.09
CA TRP A 65 -13.44 -7.06 -2.05
C TRP A 65 -14.71 -6.49 -1.41
N ARG A 66 -14.62 -5.81 -0.27
CA ARG A 66 -15.76 -5.12 0.36
C ARG A 66 -16.41 -4.12 -0.62
N THR A 67 -15.60 -3.34 -1.34
CA THR A 67 -16.10 -2.40 -2.35
C THR A 67 -16.82 -3.11 -3.50
N LYS A 68 -16.34 -4.28 -3.93
CA LYS A 68 -17.03 -5.14 -4.92
C LYS A 68 -18.36 -5.66 -4.39
N MET A 69 -18.43 -6.04 -3.11
CA MET A 69 -19.68 -6.48 -2.49
C MET A 69 -20.71 -5.33 -2.40
N MET A 70 -20.27 -4.11 -2.10
CA MET A 70 -21.14 -2.91 -2.12
C MET A 70 -21.73 -2.64 -3.51
N ILE A 71 -21.01 -2.95 -4.59
CA ILE A 71 -21.58 -2.85 -5.95
C ILE A 71 -22.76 -3.80 -6.13
N LEU A 72 -22.69 -5.02 -5.57
CA LEU A 72 -23.79 -5.99 -5.64
C LEU A 72 -25.00 -5.58 -4.80
N ASP A 73 -24.78 -4.83 -3.72
CA ASP A 73 -25.84 -4.24 -2.91
C ASP A 73 -26.61 -3.17 -3.68
N ILE A 74 -25.91 -2.34 -4.47
CA ILE A 74 -26.54 -1.32 -5.34
C ILE A 74 -27.20 -1.96 -6.57
N ASP A 75 -26.47 -2.79 -7.30
CA ASP A 75 -26.90 -3.37 -8.57
C ASP A 75 -26.49 -4.85 -8.65
N PRO A 76 -27.36 -5.79 -8.23
CA PRO A 76 -27.11 -7.22 -8.33
C PRO A 76 -26.85 -7.72 -9.76
N SER A 77 -27.30 -6.99 -10.79
CA SER A 77 -27.08 -7.35 -12.20
C SER A 77 -25.61 -7.30 -12.60
N GLN A 78 -24.78 -6.55 -11.85
CA GLN A 78 -23.34 -6.46 -12.08
C GLN A 78 -22.64 -7.82 -11.94
N LYS A 79 -23.20 -8.75 -11.15
CA LYS A 79 -22.68 -10.13 -11.07
C LYS A 79 -22.68 -10.84 -12.42
N LYS A 80 -23.72 -10.61 -13.23
CA LYS A 80 -23.80 -11.15 -14.60
C LYS A 80 -22.92 -10.38 -15.57
N LYS A 81 -22.85 -9.04 -15.44
CA LYS A 81 -22.08 -8.17 -16.35
C LYS A 81 -20.56 -8.33 -16.22
N LYS A 82 -20.05 -8.50 -14.99
CA LYS A 82 -18.60 -8.60 -14.69
C LYS A 82 -18.12 -10.04 -14.43
N GLY A 83 -19.06 -10.97 -14.30
CA GLY A 83 -18.79 -12.39 -14.01
C GLY A 83 -18.55 -12.66 -12.52
N ALA A 84 -18.82 -13.90 -12.10
CA ALA A 84 -18.69 -14.33 -10.70
C ALA A 84 -17.27 -14.15 -10.14
N LYS A 85 -16.25 -14.46 -10.96
CA LYS A 85 -14.82 -14.32 -10.61
C LYS A 85 -14.43 -12.92 -10.16
N PHE A 86 -15.08 -11.88 -10.69
CA PHE A 86 -14.79 -10.51 -10.27
C PHE A 86 -15.13 -10.27 -8.80
N PHE A 87 -16.14 -10.97 -8.28
CA PHE A 87 -16.68 -10.79 -6.92
C PHE A 87 -16.16 -11.84 -5.93
N GLU A 88 -15.35 -12.79 -6.38
CA GLU A 88 -14.72 -13.79 -5.50
C GLU A 88 -13.70 -13.11 -4.57
N MET A 89 -13.62 -13.65 -3.36
CA MET A 89 -12.59 -13.30 -2.37
C MET A 89 -11.26 -13.91 -2.83
N ASP A 90 -10.15 -13.22 -2.59
CA ASP A 90 -8.84 -13.83 -2.77
C ASP A 90 -8.68 -15.01 -1.79
N SER A 91 -8.04 -16.09 -2.25
CA SER A 91 -7.92 -17.35 -1.50
C SER A 91 -7.07 -17.27 -0.23
N ASP A 92 -6.31 -16.18 -0.07
CA ASP A 92 -5.44 -15.91 1.08
C ASP A 92 -6.14 -15.11 2.20
N ILE A 93 -7.44 -14.84 2.05
CA ILE A 93 -8.31 -14.13 2.99
C ILE A 93 -9.45 -15.08 3.39
N ASP A 94 -9.35 -15.62 4.60
CA ASP A 94 -10.37 -16.50 5.18
C ASP A 94 -11.27 -15.77 6.21
N ASP A 95 -12.32 -16.46 6.65
CA ASP A 95 -13.30 -15.92 7.61
C ASP A 95 -12.68 -15.60 8.99
N GLU A 96 -11.55 -16.23 9.35
CA GLU A 96 -10.84 -15.99 10.61
C GLU A 96 -10.07 -14.67 10.52
N TRP A 97 -9.25 -14.53 9.48
CA TRP A 97 -8.51 -13.30 9.18
C TRP A 97 -9.46 -12.10 9.03
N ILE A 98 -10.63 -12.27 8.40
CA ILE A 98 -11.61 -11.18 8.27
C ILE A 98 -12.06 -10.67 9.64
N LYS A 99 -12.35 -11.57 10.59
CA LYS A 99 -12.76 -11.18 11.94
C LYS A 99 -11.65 -10.46 12.68
N GLU A 100 -10.43 -10.99 12.61
CA GLU A 100 -9.25 -10.36 13.21
C GLU A 100 -8.99 -8.98 12.61
N HIS A 101 -9.05 -8.86 11.28
CA HIS A 101 -8.83 -7.61 10.58
C HIS A 101 -9.90 -6.57 10.90
N GLN A 102 -11.17 -6.97 10.98
CA GLN A 102 -12.26 -6.07 11.40
C GLN A 102 -12.08 -5.60 12.84
N GLN A 103 -11.70 -6.49 13.76
CA GLN A 103 -11.37 -6.10 15.15
C GLN A 103 -10.20 -5.13 15.19
N PHE A 104 -9.16 -5.39 14.40
CA PHE A 104 -8.03 -4.48 14.23
C PHE A 104 -8.49 -3.10 13.74
N LEU A 105 -9.37 -3.02 12.74
CA LEU A 105 -9.89 -1.74 12.23
C LEU A 105 -10.70 -0.97 13.30
N VAL A 106 -11.48 -1.67 14.13
CA VAL A 106 -12.24 -1.08 15.23
C VAL A 106 -11.30 -0.51 16.29
N GLU A 107 -10.29 -1.27 16.72
CA GLU A 107 -9.31 -0.83 17.71
C GLU A 107 -8.37 0.27 17.17
N GLU A 108 -8.04 0.23 15.88
CA GLU A 108 -7.29 1.30 15.22
C GLU A 108 -8.09 2.60 15.21
N LEU A 109 -9.39 2.55 14.90
CA LEU A 109 -10.28 3.71 14.94
C LEU A 109 -10.42 4.27 16.37
N ARG A 110 -10.62 3.38 17.35
CA ARG A 110 -10.67 3.74 18.77
C ARG A 110 -9.40 4.45 19.21
N THR A 111 -8.24 3.89 18.89
CA THR A 111 -6.93 4.47 19.21
C THR A 111 -6.74 5.83 18.54
N LYS A 112 -7.15 5.97 17.26
CA LYS A 112 -7.08 7.25 16.54
C LYS A 112 -7.96 8.32 17.19
N ILE A 113 -9.19 7.98 17.57
CA ILE A 113 -10.11 8.90 18.24
C ILE A 113 -9.57 9.34 19.60
N THR A 114 -9.12 8.40 20.43
CA THR A 114 -8.55 8.68 21.74
C THR A 114 -7.31 9.57 21.63
N LYS A 115 -6.34 9.20 20.78
CA LYS A 115 -5.12 10.01 20.58
C LYS A 115 -5.42 11.40 20.03
N LYS A 116 -6.42 11.53 19.15
CA LYS A 116 -6.82 12.84 18.61
C LYS A 116 -7.45 13.70 19.71
N PHE A 117 -8.31 13.13 20.54
CA PHE A 117 -8.93 13.80 21.68
C PHE A 117 -7.89 14.25 22.72
N GLU A 118 -6.95 13.38 23.07
CA GLU A 118 -5.84 13.69 23.99
C GLU A 118 -5.01 14.86 23.47
N LYS A 119 -4.58 14.81 22.19
CA LYS A 119 -3.82 15.90 21.56
C LYS A 119 -4.58 17.22 21.50
N GLU A 120 -5.90 17.18 21.25
CA GLU A 120 -6.73 18.39 21.28
C GLU A 120 -6.83 18.96 22.70
N ASN A 121 -6.97 18.12 23.72
CA ASN A 121 -6.98 18.56 25.11
C ASN A 121 -5.63 19.11 25.59
N GLU A 122 -4.52 18.51 25.16
CA GLU A 122 -3.17 19.05 25.42
C GLU A 122 -3.00 20.45 24.84
N LYS A 123 -3.48 20.68 23.61
CA LYS A 123 -3.44 22.01 22.97
C LYS A 123 -4.31 23.03 23.70
N LEU A 124 -5.53 22.66 24.09
CA LEU A 124 -6.41 23.53 24.86
C LEU A 124 -5.77 23.92 26.19
N LYS A 125 -5.18 22.94 26.90
CA LYS A 125 -4.45 23.20 28.15
C LYS A 125 -3.25 24.13 27.95
N ALA A 126 -2.48 23.95 26.87
CA ALA A 126 -1.36 24.82 26.53
C ALA A 126 -1.81 26.26 26.22
N ASN A 127 -2.97 26.41 25.59
CA ASN A 127 -3.59 27.71 25.31
C ASN A 127 -4.34 28.32 26.51
N LYS A 128 -4.28 27.68 27.69
CA LYS A 128 -5.06 28.03 28.90
C LYS A 128 -6.58 28.02 28.67
N GLU A 129 -7.04 27.28 27.66
CA GLU A 129 -8.45 27.02 27.39
C GLU A 129 -8.94 25.80 28.18
N LYS A 130 -10.25 25.71 28.38
CA LYS A 130 -10.87 24.61 29.11
C LYS A 130 -10.80 23.32 28.29
N VAL A 131 -10.28 22.25 28.88
CA VAL A 131 -10.22 20.92 28.25
C VAL A 131 -11.64 20.39 27.93
N MET A 132 -11.75 19.65 26.83
CA MET A 132 -13.00 19.02 26.46
C MET A 132 -13.37 17.92 27.48
N PRO A 133 -14.65 17.83 27.87
CA PRO A 133 -15.11 16.83 28.82
C PRO A 133 -15.11 15.43 28.22
N GLU A 134 -14.98 14.40 29.06
CA GLU A 134 -15.04 12.99 28.66
C GLU A 134 -16.35 12.62 27.92
N LYS A 135 -17.43 13.39 28.12
CA LYS A 135 -18.67 13.21 27.37
C LYS A 135 -18.45 13.35 25.85
N GLN A 136 -17.63 14.30 25.42
CA GLN A 136 -17.30 14.45 23.99
C GLN A 136 -16.45 13.28 23.46
N LEU A 137 -15.58 12.70 24.30
CA LEU A 137 -14.88 11.48 23.94
C LEU A 137 -15.86 10.31 23.76
N LYS A 138 -16.83 10.16 24.68
CA LYS A 138 -17.87 9.12 24.56
C LYS A 138 -18.74 9.30 23.31
N GLU A 139 -19.08 10.53 22.96
CA GLU A 139 -19.80 10.84 21.71
C GLU A 139 -18.97 10.46 20.48
N ARG A 140 -17.67 10.78 20.45
CA ARG A 140 -16.78 10.36 19.34
C ARG A 140 -16.59 8.85 19.30
N LEU A 141 -16.58 8.17 20.45
CA LEU A 141 -16.52 6.71 20.52
C LEU A 141 -17.83 6.03 20.06
N ALA A 142 -18.92 6.78 19.82
CA ALA A 142 -20.11 6.23 19.18
C ALA A 142 -19.79 5.71 17.78
N ASP A 143 -18.91 6.39 17.03
CA ASP A 143 -18.46 5.96 15.70
C ASP A 143 -17.79 4.56 15.75
N VAL A 144 -17.04 4.27 16.83
CA VAL A 144 -16.41 2.96 17.05
C VAL A 144 -17.47 1.88 17.26
N LYS A 145 -18.49 2.17 18.08
CA LYS A 145 -19.60 1.24 18.33
C LYS A 145 -20.42 1.00 17.08
N GLU A 146 -20.64 2.04 16.28
CA GLU A 146 -21.34 1.92 15.00
C GLU A 146 -20.56 1.03 14.03
N LEU A 147 -19.24 1.21 13.92
CA LEU A 147 -18.38 0.37 13.10
C LEU A 147 -18.37 -1.09 13.57
N GLU A 148 -18.29 -1.33 14.88
CA GLU A 148 -18.34 -2.67 15.46
C GLU A 148 -19.69 -3.36 15.18
N ALA A 149 -20.80 -2.62 15.32
CA ALA A 149 -22.13 -3.13 15.01
C ALA A 149 -22.27 -3.48 13.51
N LYS A 150 -21.70 -2.65 12.62
CA LYS A 150 -21.66 -2.91 11.17
C LYS A 150 -20.93 -4.22 10.87
N PHE A 151 -19.69 -4.39 11.34
CA PHE A 151 -18.94 -5.63 11.10
C PHE A 151 -19.64 -6.87 11.69
N LYS A 152 -20.27 -6.75 12.87
CA LYS A 152 -21.09 -7.83 13.43
C LYS A 152 -22.28 -8.19 12.52
N LYS A 153 -22.94 -7.19 11.91
CA LYS A 153 -24.05 -7.40 10.98
C LYS A 153 -23.57 -8.03 9.67
N GLU A 154 -22.46 -7.58 9.12
CA GLU A 154 -21.87 -8.13 7.90
C GLU A 154 -21.44 -9.58 8.08
N ASN A 155 -20.79 -9.92 9.19
CA ASN A 155 -20.38 -11.29 9.48
C ASN A 155 -21.57 -12.25 9.64
N LYS A 156 -22.71 -11.74 10.12
CA LYS A 156 -23.95 -12.53 10.26
C LYS A 156 -24.69 -12.69 8.93
N THR A 157 -24.78 -11.61 8.15
CA THR A 157 -25.60 -11.57 6.92
C THR A 157 -24.83 -11.98 5.67
N LYS A 158 -23.49 -12.02 5.74
CA LYS A 158 -22.57 -12.18 4.61
C LYS A 158 -22.83 -11.18 3.47
N LYS A 159 -23.42 -10.04 3.79
CA LYS A 159 -23.70 -8.94 2.86
C LYS A 159 -22.98 -7.68 3.35
N VAL A 160 -22.41 -6.94 2.41
CA VAL A 160 -21.76 -5.65 2.66
C VAL A 160 -22.68 -4.57 2.11
N GLU A 161 -23.17 -3.70 2.98
CA GLU A 161 -24.08 -2.61 2.60
C GLU A 161 -23.30 -1.47 1.94
N ALA A 162 -23.87 -0.87 0.89
CA ALA A 162 -23.24 0.23 0.19
C ALA A 162 -23.16 1.48 1.08
N GLU A 163 -21.93 1.93 1.37
CA GLU A 163 -21.68 3.09 2.23
C GLU A 163 -20.91 4.22 1.53
N GLY A 164 -21.06 5.44 2.04
CA GLY A 164 -20.38 6.65 1.55
C GLY A 164 -21.32 7.74 1.02
N LYS A 165 -20.77 8.93 0.72
CA LYS A 165 -21.56 10.06 0.22
C LYS A 165 -21.96 9.85 -1.24
N GLY A 166 -23.22 9.47 -1.44
CA GLY A 166 -23.81 9.19 -2.76
C GLY A 166 -23.21 7.95 -3.39
N PRO A 167 -23.49 6.75 -2.84
CA PRO A 167 -22.93 5.50 -3.32
C PRO A 167 -23.44 5.22 -4.75
N SER A 168 -22.53 4.85 -5.65
CA SER A 168 -22.85 4.52 -7.05
C SER A 168 -21.84 3.51 -7.58
N VAL A 169 -22.26 2.72 -8.57
CA VAL A 169 -21.40 1.72 -9.21
C VAL A 169 -20.15 2.39 -9.80
N GLU A 170 -20.29 3.54 -10.44
CA GLU A 170 -19.17 4.28 -11.04
C GLU A 170 -18.11 4.70 -10.00
N LYS A 171 -18.55 5.25 -8.86
CA LYS A 171 -17.63 5.64 -7.78
C LYS A 171 -16.90 4.44 -7.19
N PHE A 172 -17.59 3.32 -6.99
CA PHE A 172 -16.98 2.11 -6.46
C PHE A 172 -16.03 1.45 -7.46
N MET A 173 -16.33 1.49 -8.76
CA MET A 173 -15.41 1.05 -9.81
C MET A 173 -14.14 1.89 -9.84
N ALA A 174 -14.25 3.21 -9.78
CA ALA A 174 -13.09 4.11 -9.70
C ALA A 174 -12.29 3.90 -8.39
N ALA A 175 -12.95 3.54 -7.29
CA ALA A 175 -12.29 3.20 -6.04
C ALA A 175 -11.53 1.87 -6.13
N ILE A 176 -12.12 0.85 -6.78
CA ILE A 176 -11.48 -0.44 -7.03
C ILE A 176 -10.21 -0.26 -7.87
N GLU A 177 -10.26 0.54 -8.93
CA GLU A 177 -9.09 0.81 -9.78
C GLU A 177 -7.94 1.45 -8.97
N LYS A 178 -8.25 2.43 -8.12
CA LYS A 178 -7.27 3.04 -7.20
C LYS A 178 -6.72 2.05 -6.17
N LEU A 179 -7.55 1.14 -5.66
CA LEU A 179 -7.10 0.10 -4.74
C LEU A 179 -6.20 -0.91 -5.47
N ASP A 180 -6.50 -1.25 -6.71
CA ASP A 180 -5.67 -2.12 -7.56
C ASP A 180 -4.30 -1.53 -7.84
N ASP A 181 -4.23 -0.25 -8.20
CA ASP A 181 -2.96 0.43 -8.41
C ASP A 181 -2.11 0.45 -7.12
N ARG A 182 -2.76 0.64 -5.96
CA ARG A 182 -2.08 0.61 -4.65
C ARG A 182 -1.57 -0.78 -4.30
N VAL A 183 -2.38 -1.82 -4.54
CA VAL A 183 -2.00 -3.23 -4.32
C VAL A 183 -0.79 -3.56 -5.20
N ARG A 184 -0.88 -3.29 -6.51
CA ARG A 184 0.22 -3.52 -7.45
C ARG A 184 1.51 -2.79 -7.04
N THR A 185 1.39 -1.55 -6.59
CA THR A 185 2.55 -0.77 -6.14
C THR A 185 3.20 -1.41 -4.91
N LEU A 186 2.42 -1.87 -3.93
CA LEU A 186 2.95 -2.51 -2.72
C LEU A 186 3.52 -3.90 -3.00
N GLU A 187 2.92 -4.66 -3.92
CA GLU A 187 3.45 -5.93 -4.40
C GLU A 187 4.82 -5.75 -5.05
N LEU A 188 4.98 -4.76 -5.94
CA LEU A 188 6.27 -4.43 -6.55
C LEU A 188 7.31 -4.02 -5.48
N GLN A 189 6.89 -3.29 -4.46
CA GLN A 189 7.76 -2.93 -3.33
C GLN A 189 8.16 -4.15 -2.50
N ALA A 190 7.25 -5.11 -2.30
CA ALA A 190 7.52 -6.35 -1.58
C ALA A 190 8.54 -7.19 -2.34
N GLU A 191 8.33 -7.38 -3.64
CA GLU A 191 9.24 -8.11 -4.52
C GLU A 191 10.63 -7.47 -4.59
N ASP A 192 10.70 -6.14 -4.72
CA ASP A 192 11.97 -5.42 -4.73
C ASP A 192 12.70 -5.55 -3.38
N ARG A 193 11.97 -5.47 -2.26
CA ARG A 193 12.57 -5.60 -0.93
C ARG A 193 13.10 -7.01 -0.67
N ASP A 194 12.33 -8.04 -1.02
CA ASP A 194 12.73 -9.44 -0.84
C ASP A 194 13.87 -9.81 -1.80
N GLY A 195 13.78 -9.43 -3.07
CA GLY A 195 14.84 -9.67 -4.05
C GLY A 195 16.18 -9.05 -3.62
N ASN A 196 16.16 -7.88 -2.99
CA ASN A 196 17.36 -7.20 -2.56
C ASN A 196 17.84 -7.60 -1.14
N LYS A 197 17.22 -8.57 -0.46
CA LYS A 197 17.50 -8.87 0.96
C LYS A 197 18.96 -9.27 1.25
N GLU A 198 19.63 -9.92 0.30
CA GLU A 198 21.01 -10.41 0.42
C GLU A 198 22.04 -9.56 -0.34
N VAL A 199 21.63 -8.45 -0.96
CA VAL A 199 22.49 -7.66 -1.86
C VAL A 199 22.57 -6.20 -1.42
N ALA A 200 23.78 -5.65 -1.35
CA ALA A 200 24.03 -4.25 -0.99
C ALA A 200 24.04 -3.34 -2.24
N LEU A 201 22.86 -2.84 -2.62
CA LEU A 201 22.67 -1.99 -3.80
C LEU A 201 23.34 -0.61 -3.73
N GLY A 202 23.61 -0.08 -2.54
CA GLY A 202 24.17 1.27 -2.38
C GLY A 202 25.61 1.36 -2.91
N THR A 203 26.42 0.34 -2.62
CA THR A 203 27.83 0.29 -3.00
C THR A 203 28.01 0.21 -4.51
N SER A 204 27.26 -0.68 -5.19
CA SER A 204 27.28 -0.77 -6.66
C SER A 204 26.82 0.53 -7.31
N LYS A 205 25.74 1.12 -6.80
CA LYS A 205 25.16 2.34 -7.33
C LYS A 205 26.08 3.55 -7.24
N ILE A 206 26.79 3.72 -6.13
CA ILE A 206 27.61 4.91 -5.89
C ILE A 206 28.99 4.77 -6.52
N ASN A 207 29.58 3.56 -6.47
CA ASN A 207 31.01 3.39 -6.79
C ASN A 207 31.25 2.70 -8.14
N TYR A 208 30.27 1.98 -8.70
CA TYR A 208 30.48 1.10 -9.86
C TYR A 208 29.53 1.36 -11.03
N ILE A 209 28.49 2.18 -10.84
CA ILE A 209 27.59 2.65 -11.90
C ILE A 209 27.92 4.10 -12.17
N ASP A 210 28.26 4.43 -13.41
CA ASP A 210 28.44 5.83 -13.83
C ASP A 210 27.11 6.59 -13.61
N PRO A 211 27.10 7.66 -12.79
CA PRO A 211 25.88 8.39 -12.46
C PRO A 211 25.19 8.96 -13.71
N ARG A 212 25.92 9.24 -14.79
CA ARG A 212 25.37 9.70 -16.07
C ARG A 212 24.43 8.66 -16.68
N LEU A 213 24.68 7.36 -16.48
CA LEU A 213 23.79 6.31 -16.96
C LEU A 213 22.44 6.34 -16.22
N THR A 214 22.45 6.66 -14.93
CA THR A 214 21.22 6.82 -14.14
C THR A 214 20.46 8.08 -14.56
N VAL A 215 21.17 9.17 -14.90
CA VAL A 215 20.55 10.39 -15.47
C VAL A 215 19.96 10.10 -16.86
N VAL A 216 20.66 9.36 -17.71
CA VAL A 216 20.15 8.93 -19.02
C VAL A 216 18.91 8.06 -18.85
N PHE A 217 18.91 7.11 -17.93
CA PHE A 217 17.72 6.29 -17.62
C PHE A 217 16.54 7.16 -17.16
N SER A 218 16.78 8.06 -16.21
CA SER A 218 15.78 8.99 -15.67
C SER A 218 15.14 9.85 -16.77
N LYS A 219 15.94 10.40 -17.67
CA LYS A 219 15.44 11.19 -18.82
C LYS A 219 14.74 10.33 -19.87
N LYS A 220 15.31 9.17 -20.20
CA LYS A 220 14.79 8.29 -21.27
C LYS A 220 13.43 7.69 -20.92
N PHE A 221 13.25 7.29 -19.66
CA PHE A 221 12.02 6.62 -19.21
C PHE A 221 11.10 7.53 -18.39
N ASP A 222 11.38 8.83 -18.33
CA ASP A 222 10.61 9.83 -17.60
C ASP A 222 10.34 9.43 -16.14
N VAL A 223 11.43 9.13 -15.42
CA VAL A 223 11.39 8.81 -14.00
C VAL A 223 12.11 9.91 -13.21
N PRO A 224 11.47 10.53 -12.21
CA PRO A 224 12.11 11.57 -11.41
C PRO A 224 13.43 11.08 -10.80
N ILE A 225 14.51 11.85 -10.99
CA ILE A 225 15.86 11.48 -10.55
C ILE A 225 15.96 11.25 -9.02
N GLU A 226 15.06 11.89 -8.27
CA GLU A 226 14.87 11.71 -6.83
C GLU A 226 14.45 10.31 -6.41
N LYS A 227 13.90 9.50 -7.32
CA LYS A 227 13.62 8.09 -7.08
C LYS A 227 14.90 7.25 -7.04
N PHE A 228 15.99 7.75 -7.62
CA PHE A 228 17.27 7.05 -7.67
C PHE A 228 18.29 7.66 -6.70
N PHE A 229 18.48 8.97 -6.72
CA PHE A 229 19.48 9.63 -5.88
C PHE A 229 18.81 10.43 -4.77
N SER A 230 19.26 10.22 -3.52
CA SER A 230 18.89 11.08 -2.39
C SER A 230 19.40 12.50 -2.61
N LYS A 231 18.90 13.48 -1.84
CA LYS A 231 19.35 14.88 -1.96
C LYS A 231 20.87 15.00 -1.93
N THR A 232 21.51 14.40 -0.91
CA THR A 232 22.97 14.38 -0.76
C THR A 232 23.71 13.77 -1.96
N LEU A 233 23.13 12.74 -2.60
CA LEU A 233 23.75 12.10 -3.77
C LEU A 233 23.54 12.89 -5.08
N ARG A 234 22.57 13.81 -5.12
CA ARG A 234 22.36 14.71 -6.26
C ARG A 234 23.24 15.96 -6.19
N ASP A 235 23.59 16.37 -4.96
CA ASP A 235 24.43 17.54 -4.71
C ASP A 235 25.94 17.23 -4.89
N LYS A 236 26.31 15.94 -4.92
CA LYS A 236 27.67 15.44 -5.17
C LYS A 236 27.96 15.33 -6.67
#